data_AF-Q64T06-F1
#
_entry.id   AF-Q64T06-F1
#
_cell.length_a   1.000
_cell.length_b   1.000
_cell.length_c   1.000
_cell.angle_alpha   90.00
_cell.angle_beta   90.00
_cell.angle_gamma   90.00
#
_symmetry.space_group_name_H-M   'P 1'
#
loop_
_entity.id
_entity.type
_entity.pdbx_description
1 polymer ?
#
loop_
_entity_poly.entity_id
_entity_poly.type
_entity_poly.pdbx_seq_one_letter_code
_entity_poly.pdbx_strand_id
1 'polypeptide(L)'
;MVTRNYSPVTDSYPQEVSNFKKADSVYYFTVKVSKAYDDTLKRKVAEKVLYNPNDIYDGEVASYLNPTRLIDYSSPTIELITDSLFKGEDSIMTIIKKGLEFVSHYISFDDSLATAISRGDCKTLDVNHILQRKKGTCSEYTNLFTALKRKKGIPCRFVVGFIFIPEQKFYGCHA
;
A
#
# COMPACT_ATOMS: atom_id res chain seq x y z
N MET A 1 -17.21 -8.78 27.63
CA MET A 1 -16.12 -7.82 27.95
C MET A 1 -15.48 -7.39 26.63
N VAL A 2 -15.65 -6.13 26.25
CA VAL A 2 -15.41 -5.61 24.90
C VAL A 2 -13.96 -5.12 24.79
N THR A 3 -13.08 -5.91 24.19
CA THR A 3 -11.77 -5.45 23.68
C THR A 3 -11.29 -6.34 22.53
N ARG A 4 -12.06 -6.41 21.44
CA ARG A 4 -11.55 -6.79 20.12
C ARG A 4 -11.65 -5.59 19.19
N ASN A 5 -10.88 -4.54 19.50
CA ASN A 5 -10.61 -3.43 18.59
C ASN A 5 -9.09 -3.29 18.40
N TYR A 6 -8.37 -4.41 18.27
CA TYR A 6 -7.07 -4.35 17.60
C TYR A 6 -7.34 -4.36 16.11
N SER A 7 -6.75 -3.41 15.39
CA SER A 7 -6.73 -3.51 13.94
C SER A 7 -5.96 -4.79 13.59
N PRO A 8 -6.52 -5.75 12.84
CA PRO A 8 -5.81 -6.94 12.37
C PRO A 8 -4.55 -6.60 11.53
N VAL A 9 -4.33 -5.32 11.22
CA VAL A 9 -3.13 -4.79 10.57
C VAL A 9 -1.89 -4.87 11.48
N THR A 10 -2.02 -4.63 12.79
CA THR A 10 -0.85 -4.63 13.70
C THR A 10 -0.30 -6.02 13.96
N ASP A 11 -1.13 -7.05 13.82
CA ASP A 11 -0.79 -8.47 14.00
C ASP A 11 -0.96 -9.20 12.66
N SER A 12 -0.09 -8.89 11.70
CA SER A 12 -0.11 -9.49 10.37
C SER A 12 1.29 -9.59 9.78
N TYR A 13 1.55 -10.65 9.01
CA TYR A 13 2.87 -10.85 8.38
C TYR A 13 3.36 -9.58 7.67
N PRO A 14 4.63 -9.16 7.86
CA PRO A 14 5.70 -9.93 8.49
C PRO A 14 5.84 -9.77 10.01
N GLN A 15 4.88 -9.15 10.68
CA GLN A 15 4.95 -8.84 12.09
C GLN A 15 3.86 -9.53 12.91
N GLU A 16 4.17 -9.85 14.16
CA GLU A 16 3.21 -10.40 15.12
C GLU A 16 3.25 -9.62 16.44
N VAL A 17 2.08 -9.42 17.05
CA VAL A 17 1.99 -8.79 18.38
C VAL A 17 2.24 -9.87 19.43
N SER A 18 3.43 -9.84 20.04
CA SER A 18 3.83 -10.81 21.06
C SER A 18 3.42 -10.43 22.48
N ASN A 19 3.16 -9.15 22.74
CA ASN A 19 2.68 -8.68 24.04
C ASN A 19 1.89 -7.37 23.89
N PHE A 20 0.91 -7.18 24.78
CA PHE A 20 0.10 -5.99 24.90
C PHE A 20 -0.07 -5.61 26.38
N LYS A 21 0.19 -4.35 26.71
CA LYS A 21 -0.05 -3.80 28.05
C LYS A 21 -0.69 -2.42 27.94
N LYS A 22 -1.69 -2.16 28.77
CA LYS A 22 -2.20 -0.80 29.01
C LYS A 22 -1.68 -0.30 30.37
N ALA A 23 -1.12 0.90 30.41
CA ALA A 23 -0.85 1.62 31.66
C ALA A 23 -1.40 3.03 31.54
N ASP A 24 -2.35 3.38 32.39
CA ASP A 24 -3.12 4.62 32.33
C ASP A 24 -3.77 4.84 30.95
N SER A 25 -3.43 5.96 30.31
CA SER A 25 -3.88 6.34 28.96
C SER A 25 -2.96 5.82 27.85
N VAL A 26 -1.91 5.07 28.17
CA VAL A 26 -0.88 4.62 27.22
C VAL A 26 -1.03 3.12 26.93
N TYR A 27 -0.96 2.79 25.64
CA TYR A 27 -0.94 1.42 25.15
C TYR A 27 0.47 1.04 24.70
N TYR A 28 0.97 -0.09 25.19
CA TYR A 28 2.27 -0.65 24.86
C TYR A 28 2.08 -1.93 24.06
N PHE A 29 2.79 -2.02 22.95
CA PHE A 29 2.81 -3.19 22.08
C PHE A 29 4.25 -3.68 21.95
N THR A 30 4.46 -4.99 22.09
CA THR A 30 5.72 -5.62 21.71
C THR A 30 5.50 -6.39 20.43
N VAL A 31 6.04 -5.86 19.34
CA VAL A 31 5.93 -6.46 18.01
C VAL A 31 7.20 -7.25 17.72
N LYS A 32 7.05 -8.51 17.32
CA LYS A 32 8.14 -9.29 16.72
C LYS A 32 8.02 -9.18 15.21
N VAL A 33 9.10 -8.83 14.55
CA VAL A 33 9.13 -8.69 13.09
C VAL A 33 9.98 -9.83 12.53
N SER A 34 9.37 -10.64 11.67
CA SER A 34 10.09 -11.61 10.86
C SER A 34 10.80 -10.88 9.73
N LYS A 35 12.05 -11.26 9.43
CA LYS A 35 12.74 -10.72 8.25
C LYS A 35 12.05 -11.24 6.99
N ALA A 36 11.11 -10.46 6.46
CA ALA A 36 10.30 -10.85 5.31
C ALA A 36 11.15 -11.23 4.09
N TYR A 37 12.32 -10.60 3.95
CA TYR A 37 13.29 -10.89 2.89
C TYR A 37 14.00 -12.24 3.04
N ASP A 38 14.06 -12.77 4.26
CA ASP A 38 14.68 -14.07 4.58
C ASP A 38 13.66 -15.22 4.52
N ASP A 39 12.35 -14.93 4.42
CA ASP A 39 11.30 -15.95 4.17
C ASP A 39 11.37 -16.44 2.72
N THR A 40 12.37 -17.29 2.45
CA THR A 40 12.61 -17.82 1.11
C THR A 40 11.47 -18.68 0.58
N LEU A 41 10.62 -19.26 1.45
CA LEU A 41 9.53 -20.13 1.01
C LEU A 41 8.38 -19.32 0.44
N LYS A 42 7.84 -18.34 1.18
CA LYS A 42 6.74 -17.49 0.66
C LYS A 42 7.21 -16.65 -0.52
N ARG A 43 8.45 -16.16 -0.46
CA ARG A 43 9.06 -15.42 -1.57
C ARG A 43 9.13 -16.27 -2.84
N LYS A 44 9.59 -17.52 -2.77
CA LYS A 44 9.64 -18.43 -3.94
C LYS A 44 8.26 -18.69 -4.53
N VAL A 45 7.21 -18.74 -3.70
CA VAL A 45 5.83 -18.85 -4.18
C VAL A 45 5.44 -17.57 -4.92
N ALA A 46 5.58 -16.40 -4.28
CA ALA A 46 5.23 -15.11 -4.87
C ALA A 46 5.97 -14.82 -6.18
N GLU A 47 7.26 -15.16 -6.28
CA GLU A 47 8.08 -14.96 -7.48
C GLU A 47 7.63 -15.79 -8.69
N LYS A 48 6.89 -16.89 -8.47
CA LYS A 48 6.41 -17.78 -9.53
C LYS A 48 4.96 -17.53 -9.94
N VAL A 49 4.25 -16.64 -9.25
CA VAL A 49 2.82 -16.39 -9.56
C VAL A 49 2.70 -15.67 -10.89
N LEU A 50 1.93 -16.27 -11.78
CA LEU A 50 1.54 -15.68 -13.06
C LEU A 50 0.26 -14.87 -12.90
N TYR A 51 0.21 -13.76 -13.62
CA TYR A 51 -0.93 -12.88 -13.73
C TYR A 51 -1.97 -13.49 -14.65
N ASN A 52 -3.21 -13.58 -14.15
CA ASN A 52 -4.36 -13.96 -14.93
C ASN A 52 -5.49 -12.95 -14.69
N PRO A 53 -5.97 -12.23 -15.72
CA PRO A 53 -7.05 -11.25 -15.59
C PRO A 53 -8.39 -11.88 -15.16
N ASN A 54 -8.53 -13.20 -15.29
CA ASN A 54 -9.76 -13.94 -14.97
C ASN A 54 -9.68 -14.64 -13.61
N ASP A 55 -8.69 -14.33 -12.78
CA ASP A 55 -8.61 -14.89 -11.44
C ASP A 55 -9.85 -14.50 -10.61
N ILE A 56 -10.39 -15.49 -9.90
CA ILE A 56 -11.54 -15.32 -9.01
C ILE A 56 -11.03 -15.35 -7.58
N TYR A 57 -11.27 -14.25 -6.86
CA TYR A 57 -10.89 -14.11 -5.46
C TYR A 57 -12.10 -14.39 -4.55
N ASP A 58 -11.83 -14.86 -3.33
CA ASP A 58 -12.87 -14.92 -2.30
C ASP A 58 -13.44 -13.53 -1.99
N GLY A 59 -14.60 -13.46 -1.34
CA GLY A 59 -15.31 -12.20 -1.11
C GLY A 59 -14.52 -11.17 -0.30
N GLU A 60 -13.69 -11.60 0.64
CA GLU A 60 -12.87 -10.69 1.45
C GLU A 60 -11.76 -10.06 0.61
N VAL A 61 -11.03 -10.86 -0.16
CA VAL A 61 -9.95 -10.40 -1.04
C VAL A 61 -10.50 -9.63 -2.25
N ALA A 62 -11.59 -10.10 -2.84
CA ALA A 62 -12.26 -9.45 -3.97
C ALA A 62 -12.73 -8.03 -3.63
N SER A 63 -13.06 -7.75 -2.36
CA SER A 63 -13.42 -6.41 -1.92
C SER A 63 -12.32 -5.36 -2.18
N TYR A 64 -11.05 -5.79 -2.22
CA TYR A 64 -9.89 -4.93 -2.52
C TYR A 64 -9.71 -4.65 -4.01
N LEU A 65 -10.61 -5.12 -4.87
CA LEU A 65 -10.70 -4.67 -6.25
C LEU A 65 -11.56 -3.41 -6.39
N ASN A 66 -12.52 -3.19 -5.49
CA ASN A 66 -13.52 -2.14 -5.66
C ASN A 66 -12.89 -0.73 -5.65
N PRO A 67 -13.43 0.22 -6.45
CA PRO A 67 -13.01 1.60 -6.39
C PRO A 67 -13.41 2.22 -5.05
N THR A 68 -12.70 3.27 -4.65
CA THR A 68 -13.06 4.11 -3.49
C THR A 68 -13.01 5.58 -3.90
N ARG A 69 -13.52 6.48 -3.05
CA ARG A 69 -13.49 7.93 -3.31
C ARG A 69 -12.09 8.47 -3.65
N LEU A 70 -11.04 7.93 -3.03
CA LEU A 70 -9.65 8.36 -3.25
C LEU A 70 -8.90 7.51 -4.28
N ILE A 71 -9.40 6.29 -4.54
CA ILE A 71 -8.78 5.29 -5.41
C ILE A 71 -9.81 4.90 -6.45
N ASP A 72 -10.14 5.86 -7.31
CA ASP A 72 -10.89 5.61 -8.53
C ASP A 72 -9.91 5.33 -9.68
N TYR A 73 -10.22 4.31 -10.46
CA TYR A 73 -9.38 3.81 -11.55
C TYR A 73 -10.19 3.65 -12.86
N SER A 74 -11.39 4.23 -12.93
CA SER A 74 -12.19 4.23 -14.16
C SER A 74 -11.76 5.31 -15.16
N SER A 75 -10.79 6.15 -14.83
CA SER A 75 -10.36 7.22 -15.74
C SER A 75 -9.62 6.66 -16.97
N PRO A 76 -9.83 7.23 -18.17
CA PRO A 76 -9.11 6.81 -19.38
C PRO A 76 -7.59 6.94 -19.24
N THR A 77 -7.12 7.90 -18.44
CA THR A 77 -5.69 8.09 -18.18
C THR A 77 -5.09 6.90 -17.43
N ILE A 78 -5.78 6.36 -16.42
CA ILE A 78 -5.31 5.17 -15.71
C ILE A 78 -5.27 3.97 -16.65
N GLU A 79 -6.29 3.79 -17.49
CA GLU A 79 -6.32 2.72 -18.50
C GLU A 79 -5.12 2.80 -19.45
N LEU A 80 -4.87 3.98 -20.04
CA LEU A 80 -3.71 4.19 -20.92
C LEU A 80 -2.38 3.90 -20.23
N ILE A 81 -2.21 4.34 -18.96
CA ILE A 81 -1.01 4.05 -18.19
C ILE A 81 -0.87 2.54 -17.96
N THR A 82 -1.94 1.87 -17.52
CA THR A 82 -1.89 0.43 -17.25
C THR A 82 -1.62 -0.40 -18.50
N ASP A 83 -2.24 -0.04 -19.63
CA ASP A 83 -2.04 -0.71 -20.90
C ASP A 83 -0.62 -0.49 -21.41
N SER A 84 -0.09 0.72 -21.30
CA SER A 84 1.29 1.01 -21.69
C SER A 84 2.32 0.28 -20.80
N LEU A 85 2.11 0.29 -19.48
CA LEU A 85 3.09 -0.19 -18.52
C LEU A 85 3.13 -1.72 -18.40
N PHE A 86 1.98 -2.38 -18.56
CA PHE A 86 1.81 -3.80 -18.29
C PHE A 86 1.44 -4.64 -19.53
N LYS A 87 1.60 -4.10 -20.75
CA LYS A 87 1.31 -4.84 -21.99
C LYS A 87 2.17 -6.09 -22.08
N GLY A 88 1.53 -7.25 -22.25
CA GLY A 88 2.20 -8.53 -22.44
C GLY A 88 2.92 -9.07 -21.19
N GLU A 89 2.76 -8.43 -20.03
CA GLU A 89 3.33 -8.91 -18.78
C GLU A 89 2.48 -10.01 -18.16
N ASP A 90 3.11 -11.15 -17.91
CA ASP A 90 2.51 -12.34 -17.30
C ASP A 90 3.01 -12.58 -15.86
N SER A 91 4.08 -11.92 -15.42
CA SER A 91 4.57 -12.05 -14.05
C SER A 91 3.94 -11.01 -13.13
N ILE A 92 3.25 -11.45 -12.07
CA ILE A 92 2.72 -10.52 -11.04
C ILE A 92 3.85 -9.69 -10.42
N MET A 93 5.01 -10.29 -10.16
CA MET A 93 6.14 -9.57 -9.59
C MET A 93 6.70 -8.50 -10.53
N THR A 94 6.74 -8.75 -11.84
CA THR A 94 7.14 -7.74 -12.82
C THR A 94 6.11 -6.60 -12.88
N ILE A 95 4.81 -6.92 -12.87
CA ILE A 95 3.73 -5.93 -12.82
C ILE A 95 3.85 -5.06 -11.55
N ILE A 96 4.11 -5.66 -10.39
CA ILE A 96 4.31 -4.92 -9.12
C ILE A 96 5.52 -3.99 -9.23
N LYS A 97 6.69 -4.50 -9.66
CA LYS A 97 7.93 -3.72 -9.78
C LYS A 97 7.76 -2.53 -10.72
N LYS A 98 7.23 -2.74 -11.92
CA LYS A 98 6.96 -1.66 -12.89
C LYS A 98 5.99 -0.62 -12.33
N GLY A 99 4.97 -1.07 -11.58
CA GLY A 99 4.03 -0.16 -10.91
C GLY A 99 4.70 0.72 -9.87
N LEU A 100 5.56 0.14 -9.02
CA LEU A 100 6.32 0.87 -8.01
C LEU A 100 7.29 1.87 -8.65
N GLU A 101 8.03 1.42 -9.66
CA GLU A 101 8.97 2.26 -10.40
C GLU A 101 8.27 3.42 -11.12
N PHE A 102 7.09 3.17 -11.71
CA PHE A 102 6.31 4.22 -12.34
C PHE A 102 5.90 5.28 -11.33
N VAL A 103 5.28 4.90 -10.21
CA VAL A 103 4.80 5.88 -9.23
C VAL A 103 5.93 6.67 -8.58
N SER A 104 7.10 6.04 -8.34
CA SER A 104 8.26 6.71 -7.76
C SER A 104 8.85 7.80 -8.67
N HIS A 105 8.78 7.60 -9.98
CA HIS A 105 9.25 8.59 -10.96
C HIS A 105 8.16 9.61 -11.36
N TYR A 106 6.90 9.19 -11.37
CA TYR A 106 5.78 10.01 -11.81
C TYR A 106 5.39 11.07 -10.78
N ILE A 107 5.43 10.71 -9.50
CA ILE A 107 5.10 11.62 -8.39
C ILE A 107 6.40 12.14 -7.77
N SER A 108 6.54 13.47 -7.69
CA SER A 108 7.58 14.10 -6.87
C SER A 108 7.09 14.32 -5.44
N PHE A 109 7.98 14.16 -4.46
CA PHE A 109 7.62 14.35 -3.06
C PHE A 109 7.20 15.81 -2.79
N ASP A 110 6.13 15.99 -2.01
CA ASP A 110 5.58 17.31 -1.70
C ASP A 110 5.83 17.70 -0.24
N ASP A 111 6.94 18.39 0.01
CA ASP A 111 7.34 18.83 1.35
C ASP A 111 6.32 19.77 2.01
N SER A 112 5.63 20.58 1.21
CA SER A 112 4.61 21.51 1.71
C SER A 112 3.39 20.76 2.22
N LEU A 113 2.93 19.77 1.47
CA LEU A 113 1.85 18.86 1.89
C LEU A 113 2.28 18.04 3.11
N ALA A 114 3.51 17.51 3.14
CA ALA A 114 4.03 16.76 4.29
C ALA A 114 4.09 17.63 5.56
N THR A 115 4.49 18.89 5.42
CA THR A 115 4.49 19.86 6.53
C THR A 115 3.07 20.17 7.00
N ALA A 116 2.11 20.33 6.08
CA ALA A 116 0.71 20.57 6.42
C ALA A 116 0.09 19.37 7.16
N ILE A 117 0.35 18.15 6.69
CA ILE A 117 -0.03 16.89 7.36
C ILE A 117 0.56 16.83 8.77
N SER A 118 1.83 17.19 8.93
CA SER A 118 2.50 17.21 10.24
C SER A 118 1.88 18.22 11.22
N ARG A 119 1.18 19.24 10.71
CA ARG A 119 0.41 20.22 11.50
C ARG A 119 -1.06 19.82 11.69
N GLY A 120 -1.49 18.68 11.15
CA GLY A 120 -2.84 18.15 11.27
C GLY A 120 -3.77 18.42 10.09
N ASP A 121 -3.32 19.09 9.01
CA ASP A 121 -4.12 19.27 7.79
C ASP A 121 -3.95 18.06 6.86
N CYS A 122 -4.54 16.93 7.26
CA CYS A 122 -4.45 15.66 6.55
C CYS A 122 -5.40 15.60 5.35
N LYS A 123 -5.02 16.24 4.24
CA LYS A 123 -5.77 16.19 2.97
C LYS A 123 -5.09 15.29 1.95
N THR A 124 -5.48 14.01 1.96
CA THR A 124 -5.10 13.06 0.91
C THR A 124 -5.81 13.40 -0.39
N LEU A 125 -5.06 13.39 -1.49
CA LEU A 125 -5.62 13.59 -2.83
C LEU A 125 -6.19 12.27 -3.40
N ASP A 126 -7.26 12.39 -4.19
CA ASP A 126 -7.68 11.29 -5.06
C ASP A 126 -6.78 11.16 -6.30
N VAL A 127 -6.84 9.99 -6.92
CA VAL A 127 -6.03 9.61 -8.09
C VAL A 127 -6.11 10.62 -9.24
N ASN A 128 -7.27 11.21 -9.53
CA ASN A 128 -7.39 12.14 -10.65
C ASN A 128 -6.61 13.44 -10.38
N HIS A 129 -6.67 13.95 -9.16
CA HIS A 129 -5.85 15.10 -8.76
C HIS A 129 -4.36 14.75 -8.72
N ILE A 130 -3.99 13.53 -8.30
CA ILE A 130 -2.59 13.07 -8.31
C ILE A 130 -2.03 13.05 -9.73
N LEU A 131 -2.79 12.54 -10.70
CA LEU A 131 -2.38 12.50 -12.12
C LEU A 131 -2.13 13.90 -12.69
N GLN A 132 -2.90 14.89 -12.27
CA GLN A 132 -2.73 16.28 -12.71
C GLN A 132 -1.54 16.95 -12.00
N ARG A 133 -1.47 16.84 -10.67
CA ARG A 133 -0.50 17.56 -9.84
C ARG A 133 0.91 16.95 -9.92
N LYS A 134 1.00 15.63 -10.07
CA LYS A 134 2.26 14.85 -10.07
C LYS A 134 3.13 15.10 -8.83
N LYS A 135 2.50 15.47 -7.73
CA LYS A 135 3.13 15.71 -6.43
C LYS A 135 2.29 15.15 -5.31
N GLY A 136 2.94 14.61 -4.29
CA GLY A 136 2.26 14.04 -3.13
C GLY A 136 3.21 13.47 -2.09
N THR A 137 2.61 12.86 -1.08
CA THR A 137 3.27 12.16 0.02
C THR A 137 2.96 10.66 -0.05
N CYS A 138 3.40 9.88 0.93
CA CYS A 138 3.19 8.42 0.98
C CYS A 138 1.77 7.99 0.57
N SER A 139 0.73 8.70 1.02
CA SER A 139 -0.67 8.37 0.67
C SER A 139 -0.98 8.51 -0.83
N GLU A 140 -0.43 9.53 -1.50
CA GLU A 140 -0.63 9.72 -2.94
C GLU A 140 0.11 8.65 -3.77
N TYR A 141 1.32 8.26 -3.36
CA TYR A 141 2.03 7.14 -3.97
C TYR A 141 1.22 5.84 -3.83
N THR A 142 0.73 5.56 -2.62
CA THR A 142 -0.05 4.35 -2.34
C THR A 142 -1.38 4.35 -3.10
N ASN A 143 -2.09 5.49 -3.17
CA ASN A 143 -3.35 5.60 -3.93
C ASN A 143 -3.16 5.32 -5.42
N LEU A 144 -2.17 5.96 -6.05
CA LEU A 144 -1.92 5.76 -7.49
C LEU A 144 -1.46 4.32 -7.77
N PHE A 145 -0.55 3.78 -6.96
CA PHE A 145 -0.11 2.39 -7.10
C PHE A 145 -1.30 1.42 -7.00
N THR A 146 -2.16 1.62 -5.99
CA THR A 146 -3.34 0.77 -5.77
C THR A 146 -4.31 0.85 -6.96
N ALA A 147 -4.56 2.05 -7.50
CA ALA A 147 -5.41 2.23 -8.68
C ALA A 147 -4.88 1.45 -9.90
N LEU A 148 -3.57 1.49 -10.15
CA LEU A 148 -2.95 0.75 -11.25
C LEU A 148 -3.05 -0.77 -11.07
N LYS A 149 -2.94 -1.28 -9.83
CA LYS A 149 -3.13 -2.71 -9.55
C LYS A 149 -4.59 -3.14 -9.74
N ARG A 150 -5.53 -2.39 -9.17
CA ARG A 150 -6.97 -2.69 -9.27
C ARG A 150 -7.49 -2.64 -10.70
N LYS A 151 -7.02 -1.70 -11.53
CA LYS A 151 -7.35 -1.65 -12.97
C LYS A 151 -6.89 -2.91 -13.72
N LYS A 152 -5.80 -3.54 -13.29
CA LYS A 152 -5.34 -4.85 -13.79
C LYS A 152 -6.05 -6.03 -13.13
N GLY A 153 -7.09 -5.83 -12.32
CA GLY A 153 -7.76 -6.93 -11.63
C GLY A 153 -6.93 -7.58 -10.52
N ILE A 154 -5.89 -6.92 -10.03
CA ILE A 154 -5.07 -7.40 -8.91
C ILE A 154 -5.57 -6.75 -7.62
N PRO A 155 -6.09 -7.53 -6.65
CA PRO A 155 -6.58 -7.00 -5.38
C PRO A 155 -5.45 -6.28 -4.63
N CYS A 156 -5.69 -5.04 -4.22
CA CYS A 156 -4.68 -4.23 -3.55
C CYS A 156 -5.35 -3.32 -2.52
N ARG A 157 -4.80 -3.27 -1.30
CA ARG A 157 -5.35 -2.50 -0.19
C ARG A 157 -4.39 -1.40 0.26
N PHE A 158 -4.96 -0.29 0.71
CA PHE A 158 -4.22 0.80 1.34
C PHE A 158 -3.98 0.45 2.81
N VAL A 159 -2.74 0.57 3.28
CA VAL A 159 -2.37 0.25 4.67
C VAL A 159 -1.60 1.44 5.22
N VAL A 160 -1.92 1.85 6.45
CA VAL A 160 -1.13 2.84 7.19
C VAL A 160 -0.56 2.21 8.44
N GLY A 161 0.60 2.71 8.84
CA GLY A 161 1.28 2.22 10.03
C GLY A 161 2.40 3.14 10.46
N PHE A 162 3.26 2.58 11.31
CA PHE A 162 4.47 3.23 11.76
C PHE A 162 5.66 2.48 11.18
N ILE A 163 6.56 3.20 10.52
CA ILE A 163 7.79 2.64 9.98
C ILE A 163 8.95 2.99 10.90
N PHE A 164 9.88 2.04 11.06
CA PHE A 164 11.10 2.22 11.85
C PHE A 164 12.26 1.55 11.11
N ILE A 165 13.18 2.37 10.60
CA ILE A 165 14.38 1.95 9.87
C ILE A 165 15.61 2.55 10.59
N PRO A 166 16.17 1.84 11.59
CA PRO A 166 17.30 2.30 12.39
C PRO A 166 18.52 2.70 11.54
N GLU A 167 18.81 1.93 10.50
CA GLU A 167 19.98 2.11 9.64
C GLU A 167 19.94 3.44 8.89
N GLN A 168 18.74 3.95 8.63
CA GLN A 168 18.49 5.23 7.96
C GLN A 168 18.14 6.36 8.93
N LYS A 169 18.12 6.09 10.26
CA LYS A 169 17.62 7.00 11.30
C LYS A 169 16.22 7.54 10.99
N PHE A 170 15.39 6.72 10.35
CA PHE A 170 14.07 7.12 9.88
C PHE A 170 12.97 6.41 10.68
N TYR A 171 12.01 7.18 11.16
CA TYR A 171 10.82 6.65 11.80
C TYR A 171 9.65 7.61 11.67
N GLY A 172 8.42 7.09 11.68
CA GLY A 172 7.22 7.91 11.63
C GLY A 172 6.01 7.19 11.07
N CYS A 173 4.90 7.92 10.93
CA CYS A 173 3.71 7.43 10.25
C CYS A 173 4.00 7.28 8.74
N HIS A 174 3.51 6.20 8.13
CA HIS A 174 3.68 5.92 6.71
C HIS A 174 2.47 5.17 6.14
N ALA A 175 2.34 5.17 4.81
CA ALA A 175 1.29 4.51 4.04
C ALA A 175 1.89 3.60 2.95
#